data_AF-A0A7J7HHR1-F1
#
_entry.id   AF-A0A7J7HHR1-F1
#
_cell.length_a   1.000
_cell.length_b   1.000
_cell.length_c   1.000
_cell.angle_alpha   90.00
_cell.angle_beta   90.00
_cell.angle_gamma   90.00
#
_symmetry.space_group_name_H-M   'P 1'
#
loop_
_entity.id
_entity.type
_entity.pdbx_description
1 polymer ?
#
loop_
_entity_poly.entity_id
_entity_poly.type
_entity_poly.pdbx_seq_one_letter_code
_entity_poly.pdbx_strand_id
1 'polypeptide(L)'
;MVFFMGNSMIHIPLRVCTLLHVPVKLENNGEHHNGGDIESAGSFTSVADANVPCIKDIREKKLVHEQAVELVKFLCDQIANANYSTARKIFSLSLEQATSAGIYEIVQEILKSYPDAISLQNKKKHSIFHQAIVCRHEKVFNLVRQVGKSITVFLGQCDDYQNNALHLAGFLAPQEQLYRRAGAALQMQRELQWFKEVEKRALTQHREKKNKEGKTPAQIFTETHKDLIKDGEQWLKDTANASTIVAALIATVVFAAAITVPGGNNGDGYPVFYKRASFLIFGISDAFALFSSMTSVLLFLSILTSRYGENDFLVIIPRRLIFGLITLFLSILSTMIAFGATLYLVFGDSYKTWIIFPMLVLPGIPAILFMELQFPLLVDMYKSTYHTIFVKQDDDLLY
;
A
#
# COMPACT_ATOMS: atom_id res chain seq x y z
N MET A 1 -20.31 24.91 11.65
CA MET A 1 -20.75 23.95 12.69
C MET A 1 -19.62 22.95 12.84
N VAL A 2 -18.78 23.15 13.86
CA VAL A 2 -17.58 22.36 14.15
C VAL A 2 -18.00 21.20 15.03
N PHE A 3 -17.70 19.96 14.63
CA PHE A 3 -17.75 18.81 15.51
C PHE A 3 -16.33 18.27 15.69
N PHE A 4 -15.79 18.53 16.88
CA PHE A 4 -14.74 17.76 17.52
C PHE A 4 -15.39 16.55 18.21
N MET A 5 -14.81 15.36 18.04
CA MET A 5 -14.73 14.22 18.99
C MET A 5 -14.29 12.98 18.18
N GLY A 6 -13.34 12.14 18.59
CA GLY A 6 -12.66 12.03 19.87
C GLY A 6 -11.38 11.21 19.79
N ASN A 7 -10.52 11.50 20.77
CA ASN A 7 -9.25 10.87 21.09
C ASN A 7 -9.35 9.36 21.34
N SER A 8 -8.28 8.65 21.01
CA SER A 8 -7.72 7.58 21.85
C SER A 8 -6.19 7.62 21.69
N MET A 9 -5.59 8.55 22.43
CA MET A 9 -4.16 8.74 22.56
C MET A 9 -3.69 7.83 23.70
N ILE A 10 -3.06 6.71 23.36
CA ILE A 10 -2.44 5.82 24.36
C ILE A 10 -1.14 6.49 24.80
N HIS A 11 -1.14 7.03 26.02
CA HIS A 11 0.05 7.46 26.74
C HIS A 11 0.92 6.24 27.08
N ILE A 12 2.16 6.21 26.58
CA ILE A 12 3.25 5.42 27.17
C ILE A 12 4.24 6.43 27.76
N PRO A 13 4.53 6.39 29.07
CA PRO A 13 5.45 7.35 29.69
C PRO A 13 6.90 6.91 29.46
N LEU A 14 7.60 7.56 28.53
CA LEU A 14 9.07 7.53 28.48
C LEU A 14 9.61 8.52 29.51
N ARG A 15 9.64 8.09 30.78
CA ARG A 15 10.64 8.57 31.75
C ARG A 15 11.79 7.57 31.73
N VAL A 16 13.00 8.11 31.93
CA VAL A 16 14.32 7.47 31.91
C VAL A 16 14.99 7.48 30.53
N CYS A 17 15.62 8.62 30.22
CA CYS A 17 17.00 8.69 29.71
C CYS A 17 17.43 10.17 29.71
N THR A 18 17.48 10.76 30.91
CA THR A 18 18.38 11.89 31.18
C THR A 18 19.66 11.27 31.71
N LEU A 19 20.81 11.73 31.22
CA LEU A 19 22.19 11.31 31.52
C LEU A 19 22.80 10.28 30.56
N LEU A 20 23.28 10.78 29.43
CA LEU A 20 24.66 10.54 28.98
C LEU A 20 24.97 11.53 27.85
N HIS A 21 25.33 12.74 28.25
CA HIS A 21 25.95 13.72 27.36
C HIS A 21 27.42 13.30 27.21
N VAL A 22 27.72 12.47 26.21
CA VAL A 22 29.11 12.21 25.80
C VAL A 22 29.36 13.04 24.55
N PRO A 23 30.15 14.13 24.62
CA PRO A 23 30.52 14.87 23.42
C PRO A 23 31.62 14.08 22.71
N VAL A 24 31.29 13.45 21.58
CA VAL A 24 32.29 12.94 20.64
C VAL A 24 32.78 14.14 19.82
N LYS A 25 34.04 14.53 20.07
CA LYS A 25 34.73 15.61 19.35
C LYS A 25 35.43 14.97 18.16
N LEU A 26 34.88 15.13 16.95
CA LEU A 26 35.56 14.75 15.72
C LEU A 26 36.45 15.94 15.30
N GLU A 27 37.77 15.75 15.39
CA GLU A 27 38.75 16.64 14.77
C GLU A 27 38.65 16.49 13.24
N ASN A 28 38.24 17.58 12.60
CA ASN A 28 38.11 17.67 11.15
C ASN A 28 39.49 18.10 10.58
N ASN A 29 40.25 17.17 10.03
CA ASN A 29 41.42 17.50 9.22
C ASN A 29 40.94 18.03 7.87
N GLY A 30 41.11 19.34 7.67
CA GLY A 30 40.68 20.03 6.47
C GLY A 30 41.54 19.71 5.26
N GLU A 31 40.87 19.44 4.14
CA GLU A 31 41.37 19.78 2.82
C GLU A 31 40.35 20.72 2.14
N HIS A 32 40.88 21.86 1.72
CA HIS A 32 40.19 22.95 1.05
C HIS A 32 39.60 22.50 -0.29
N HIS A 33 38.30 22.72 -0.50
CA HIS A 33 37.81 23.14 -1.82
C HIS A 33 36.56 24.05 -1.74
N ASN A 34 36.78 25.27 -2.24
CA ASN A 34 35.91 26.36 -2.68
C ASN A 34 34.42 26.40 -2.27
N GLY A 35 34.10 27.47 -1.54
CA GLY A 35 32.76 27.97 -1.29
C GLY A 35 32.13 28.63 -2.52
N GLY A 36 30.81 28.49 -2.60
CA GLY A 36 29.96 29.14 -3.61
C GLY A 36 28.46 28.89 -3.40
N ASP A 37 28.06 27.73 -2.87
CA ASP A 37 26.64 27.30 -2.94
C ASP A 37 25.91 27.12 -1.59
N ILE A 38 26.51 27.49 -0.45
CA ILE A 38 25.95 27.17 0.89
C ILE A 38 24.98 28.25 1.42
N GLU A 39 25.05 29.51 0.99
CA GLU A 39 24.19 30.58 1.53
C GLU A 39 22.74 30.57 1.00
N SER A 40 22.51 30.04 -0.21
CA SER A 40 21.17 29.95 -0.81
C SER A 40 20.28 28.90 -0.13
N ALA A 41 20.87 27.79 0.30
CA ALA A 41 20.16 26.69 0.95
C ALA A 41 19.68 27.03 2.37
N GLY A 42 20.44 27.87 3.10
CA GLY A 42 20.08 28.32 4.46
C GLY A 42 18.88 29.29 4.50
N SER A 43 18.73 30.13 3.46
CA SER A 43 17.63 31.09 3.36
C SER A 43 16.29 30.40 3.09
N PHE A 44 16.24 29.49 2.12
CA PHE A 44 15.01 28.76 1.76
C PHE A 44 14.49 27.83 2.87
N THR A 45 15.41 27.19 3.59
CA THR A 45 15.07 26.28 4.68
C THR A 45 14.46 27.01 5.88
N SER A 46 14.99 28.19 6.22
CA SER A 46 14.46 29.02 7.32
C SER A 46 13.04 29.55 7.06
N VAL A 47 12.73 29.90 5.81
CA VAL A 47 11.40 30.42 5.40
C VAL A 47 10.35 29.29 5.34
N ALA A 48 10.75 28.09 4.93
CA ALA A 48 9.87 26.92 4.91
C ALA A 48 9.52 26.44 6.33
N ASP A 49 10.48 26.48 7.26
CA ASP A 49 10.29 26.04 8.64
C ASP A 49 9.41 27.00 9.46
N ALA A 50 9.42 28.30 9.11
CA ALA A 50 8.56 29.31 9.73
C ALA A 50 7.09 29.24 9.27
N ASN A 51 6.85 28.80 8.02
CA ASN A 51 5.52 28.82 7.41
C ASN A 51 4.79 27.47 7.44
N VAL A 52 5.50 26.34 7.64
CA VAL A 52 4.89 25.00 7.67
C VAL A 52 5.50 24.16 8.80
N PRO A 53 4.90 24.15 10.01
CA PRO A 53 5.42 23.43 11.17
C PRO A 53 5.69 21.93 10.92
N CYS A 54 4.86 21.29 10.09
CA CYS A 54 5.01 19.89 9.69
C CYS A 54 6.34 19.60 8.97
N ILE A 55 6.87 20.55 8.19
CA ILE A 55 8.15 20.38 7.47
C ILE A 55 9.32 20.41 8.44
N LYS A 56 9.27 21.29 9.44
CA LYS A 56 10.26 21.36 10.51
C LYS A 56 10.30 20.08 11.33
N ASP A 57 9.13 19.56 11.75
CA ASP A 57 9.01 18.31 12.49
C ASP A 57 9.56 17.10 11.70
N ILE A 58 9.30 17.04 10.39
CA ILE A 58 9.85 16.00 9.51
C ILE A 58 11.37 16.10 9.43
N ARG A 59 11.92 17.31 9.30
CA ARG A 59 13.37 17.52 9.21
C ARG A 59 14.07 17.17 10.50
N GLU A 60 13.55 17.59 11.65
CA GLU A 60 14.11 17.23 12.96
C GLU A 60 14.10 15.72 13.18
N LYS A 61 12.99 15.04 12.86
CA LYS A 61 12.91 13.57 12.92
C LYS A 61 13.91 12.89 11.99
N LYS A 62 14.12 13.43 10.79
CA LYS A 62 15.09 12.91 9.83
C LYS A 62 16.53 13.09 10.34
N LEU A 63 16.85 14.25 10.91
CA LEU A 63 18.17 14.51 11.49
C LEU A 63 18.46 13.57 12.66
N VAL A 64 17.50 13.41 13.59
CA VAL A 64 17.63 12.47 14.72
C VAL A 64 17.81 11.04 14.22
N HIS A 65 17.09 10.66 13.16
CA HIS A 65 17.26 9.35 12.53
C HIS A 65 18.66 9.15 11.93
N GLU A 66 19.19 10.13 11.20
CA GLU A 66 20.54 10.07 10.63
C GLU A 66 21.61 9.96 11.72
N GLN A 67 21.50 10.77 12.79
CA GLN A 67 22.40 10.68 13.95
C GLN A 67 22.31 9.33 14.66
N ALA A 68 21.11 8.76 14.78
CA ALA A 68 20.92 7.43 15.36
C ALA A 68 21.59 6.34 14.51
N VAL A 69 21.51 6.42 13.19
CA VAL A 69 22.18 5.49 12.27
C VAL A 69 23.70 5.62 12.37
N GLU A 70 24.24 6.83 12.47
CA GLU A 70 25.68 7.07 12.63
C GLU A 70 26.20 6.51 13.96
N LEU A 71 25.44 6.69 15.05
CA LEU A 71 25.74 6.08 16.35
C LEU A 71 25.75 4.55 16.25
N VAL A 72 24.77 3.96 15.55
CA VAL A 72 24.71 2.51 15.34
C VAL A 72 25.94 2.01 14.59
N LYS A 73 26.40 2.72 13.55
CA LYS A 73 27.64 2.38 12.82
C LYS A 73 28.85 2.36 13.74
N PHE A 74 29.06 3.45 14.48
CA PHE A 74 30.17 3.53 15.44
C PHE A 74 30.14 2.39 16.47
N LEU A 75 28.96 2.09 17.03
CA LEU A 75 28.81 0.99 17.98
C LEU A 75 29.09 -0.37 17.32
N CYS A 76 28.64 -0.60 16.09
CA CYS A 76 28.89 -1.84 15.38
C CYS A 76 30.40 -2.04 15.13
N ASP A 77 31.12 -1.00 14.75
CA ASP A 77 32.58 -1.06 14.57
C ASP A 77 33.31 -1.38 15.88
N GLN A 78 32.91 -0.74 16.99
CA GLN A 78 33.50 -1.02 18.30
C GLN A 78 33.22 -2.45 18.78
N ILE A 79 32.00 -2.95 18.55
CA ILE A 79 31.60 -4.31 18.94
C ILE A 79 32.29 -5.36 18.05
N ALA A 80 32.43 -5.10 16.75
CA ALA A 80 33.12 -5.99 15.82
C ALA A 80 34.61 -6.14 16.15
N ASN A 81 35.24 -5.07 16.65
CA ASN A 81 36.62 -5.08 17.14
C ASN A 81 36.79 -5.72 18.54
N ALA A 82 35.69 -6.01 19.25
CA ALA A 82 35.74 -6.72 20.52
C ALA A 82 35.95 -8.22 20.33
N ASN A 83 36.05 -8.96 21.44
CA ASN A 83 36.16 -10.42 21.41
C ASN A 83 34.99 -11.06 20.63
N TYR A 84 35.31 -11.99 19.72
CA TYR A 84 34.34 -12.66 18.84
C TYR A 84 33.14 -13.25 19.60
N SER A 85 33.36 -13.85 20.77
CA SER A 85 32.29 -14.44 21.60
C SER A 85 31.34 -13.39 22.21
N THR A 86 31.86 -12.21 22.54
CA THR A 86 31.08 -11.08 23.05
C THR A 86 30.31 -10.43 21.90
N ALA A 87 30.98 -10.15 20.78
CA ALA A 87 30.39 -9.59 19.58
C ALA A 87 29.22 -10.46 19.09
N ARG A 88 29.42 -11.78 19.01
CA ARG A 88 28.38 -12.74 18.61
C ARG A 88 27.14 -12.67 19.49
N LYS A 89 27.28 -12.56 20.82
CA LYS A 89 26.14 -12.49 21.74
C LYS A 89 25.36 -11.19 21.59
N ILE A 90 26.08 -10.06 21.50
CA ILE A 90 25.47 -8.73 21.35
C ILE A 90 24.75 -8.64 20.01
N PHE A 91 25.43 -8.97 18.91
CA PHE A 91 24.82 -8.95 17.59
C PHE A 91 23.66 -9.93 17.45
N SER A 92 23.72 -11.13 18.05
CA SER A 92 22.60 -12.07 18.01
C SER A 92 21.32 -11.46 18.62
N LEU A 93 21.42 -10.80 19.77
CA LEU A 93 20.28 -10.18 20.44
C LEU A 93 19.77 -8.96 19.67
N SER A 94 20.69 -8.07 19.28
CA SER A 94 20.37 -6.84 18.54
C SER A 94 19.73 -7.15 17.19
N LEU A 95 20.21 -8.18 16.49
CA LEU A 95 19.69 -8.58 15.18
C LEU A 95 18.28 -9.14 15.28
N GLU A 96 18.01 -9.97 16.28
CA GLU A 96 16.66 -10.53 16.53
C GLU A 96 15.65 -9.41 16.82
N GLN A 97 16.04 -8.45 17.68
CA GLN A 97 15.18 -7.31 18.03
C GLN A 97 14.95 -6.36 16.85
N ALA A 98 16.01 -5.99 16.13
CA ALA A 98 15.92 -5.12 14.96
C ALA A 98 15.07 -5.77 13.85
N THR A 99 15.23 -7.07 13.63
CA THR A 99 14.46 -7.82 12.63
C THR A 99 12.99 -7.90 13.02
N SER A 100 12.69 -8.19 14.29
CA SER A 100 11.32 -8.27 14.79
C SER A 100 10.62 -6.90 14.74
N ALA A 101 11.36 -5.81 14.96
CA ALA A 101 10.87 -4.43 14.83
C ALA A 101 10.81 -3.92 13.37
N GLY A 102 11.43 -4.63 12.41
CA GLY A 102 11.48 -4.22 11.01
C GLY A 102 12.44 -3.07 10.70
N ILE A 103 13.42 -2.81 11.58
CA ILE A 103 14.39 -1.72 11.43
C ILE A 103 15.55 -2.20 10.56
N TYR A 104 15.38 -2.10 9.25
CA TYR A 104 16.33 -2.66 8.28
C TYR A 104 17.70 -1.96 8.29
N GLU A 105 17.76 -0.69 8.70
CA GLU A 105 18.98 0.10 8.79
C GLU A 105 19.96 -0.50 9.82
N ILE A 106 19.45 -0.88 11.00
CA ILE A 106 20.26 -1.55 12.03
C ILE A 106 20.70 -2.93 11.53
N VAL A 107 19.81 -3.67 10.89
CA VAL A 107 20.14 -4.99 10.31
C VAL A 107 21.27 -4.85 9.28
N GLN A 108 21.20 -3.83 8.42
CA GLN A 108 22.20 -3.58 7.38
C GLN A 108 23.57 -3.27 7.98
N GLU A 109 23.64 -2.40 8.97
CA GLU A 109 24.92 -2.04 9.60
C GLU A 109 25.53 -3.20 10.40
N ILE A 110 24.71 -4.02 11.06
CA ILE A 110 25.19 -5.25 11.73
C ILE A 110 25.76 -6.24 10.69
N LEU A 111 25.05 -6.47 9.58
CA LEU A 111 25.50 -7.41 8.54
C LEU A 111 26.75 -6.93 7.80
N LYS A 112 26.96 -5.61 7.68
CA LYS A 112 28.21 -5.03 7.15
C LYS A 112 29.38 -5.26 8.11
N SER A 113 29.17 -4.98 9.40
CA SER A 113 30.24 -5.03 10.41
C SER A 113 30.58 -6.46 10.85
N TYR A 114 29.60 -7.37 10.82
CA TYR A 114 29.74 -8.77 11.24
C TYR A 114 28.96 -9.71 10.30
N PRO A 115 29.49 -10.02 9.11
CA PRO A 115 28.78 -10.79 8.08
C PRO A 115 28.30 -12.18 8.52
N ASP A 116 29.03 -12.83 9.44
CA ASP A 116 28.66 -14.13 10.03
C ASP A 116 27.30 -14.09 10.75
N ALA A 117 26.82 -12.89 11.13
CA ALA A 117 25.52 -12.68 11.78
C ALA A 117 24.35 -13.26 10.97
N ILE A 118 24.46 -13.33 9.65
CA ILE A 118 23.40 -13.87 8.78
C ILE A 118 23.03 -15.32 9.10
N SER A 119 24.00 -16.07 9.64
CA SER A 119 23.85 -17.48 10.01
C SER A 119 23.40 -17.70 11.45
N LEU A 120 23.36 -16.62 12.26
CA LEU A 120 22.94 -16.72 13.66
C LEU A 120 21.47 -17.12 13.73
N GLN A 121 21.18 -18.01 14.66
CA GLN A 121 19.86 -18.55 14.90
C GLN A 121 19.41 -18.20 16.31
N ASN A 122 18.13 -17.85 16.45
CA ASN A 122 17.54 -17.67 17.77
C ASN A 122 17.23 -19.02 18.44
N LYS A 123 16.57 -18.95 19.61
CA LYS A 123 16.20 -20.14 20.40
C LYS A 123 15.31 -21.14 19.65
N LYS A 124 14.59 -20.70 18.61
CA LYS A 124 13.71 -21.54 17.77
C LYS A 124 14.42 -22.06 16.51
N LYS A 125 15.74 -21.88 16.40
CA LYS A 125 16.55 -22.13 15.20
C LYS A 125 16.17 -21.25 14.00
N HIS A 126 15.49 -20.13 14.23
CA HIS A 126 15.17 -19.18 13.16
C HIS A 126 16.38 -18.27 12.92
N SER A 127 16.89 -18.27 11.69
CA SER A 127 17.82 -17.24 11.24
C SER A 127 17.09 -15.93 10.96
N ILE A 128 17.85 -14.87 10.69
CA ILE A 128 17.29 -13.57 10.26
C ILE A 128 16.33 -13.70 9.07
N PHE A 129 16.61 -14.61 8.14
CA PHE A 129 15.75 -14.89 7.00
C PHE A 129 14.37 -15.41 7.44
N HIS A 130 14.35 -16.35 8.38
CA HIS A 130 13.12 -16.92 8.92
C HIS A 130 12.33 -15.88 9.72
N GLN A 131 13.01 -15.06 10.53
CA GLN A 131 12.39 -14.00 11.30
C GLN A 131 11.74 -12.93 10.39
N ALA A 132 12.43 -12.53 9.32
CA ALA A 132 11.88 -11.59 8.33
C ALA A 132 10.60 -12.16 7.68
N ILE A 133 10.54 -13.47 7.45
CA ILE A 133 9.35 -14.18 6.96
C ILE A 133 8.20 -14.13 7.97
N VAL A 134 8.47 -14.51 9.22
CA VAL A 134 7.45 -14.57 10.27
C VAL A 134 6.87 -13.18 10.56
N CYS A 135 7.70 -12.14 10.59
CA CYS A 135 7.28 -10.78 10.93
C CYS A 135 6.74 -9.95 9.75
N ARG A 136 6.76 -10.49 8.51
CA ARG A 136 6.34 -9.80 7.27
C ARG A 136 7.07 -8.47 7.00
N HIS A 137 8.35 -8.40 7.35
CA HIS A 137 9.14 -7.17 7.14
C HIS A 137 9.85 -7.21 5.78
N GLU A 138 9.16 -6.72 4.75
CA GLU A 138 9.61 -6.69 3.35
C GLU A 138 11.02 -6.13 3.16
N LYS A 139 11.35 -5.01 3.82
CA LYS A 139 12.67 -4.36 3.69
C LYS A 139 13.79 -5.25 4.24
N VAL A 140 13.58 -5.87 5.39
CA VAL A 140 14.57 -6.79 5.99
C VAL A 140 14.69 -8.06 5.14
N PHE A 141 13.57 -8.59 4.64
CA PHE A 141 13.57 -9.74 3.74
C PHE A 141 14.36 -9.45 2.45
N ASN A 142 14.14 -8.27 1.84
CA ASN A 142 14.87 -7.83 0.64
C ASN A 142 16.37 -7.65 0.91
N LEU A 143 16.75 -7.08 2.05
CA LEU A 143 18.14 -6.92 2.46
C LEU A 143 18.84 -8.28 2.64
N VAL A 144 18.24 -9.20 3.41
CA VAL A 144 18.81 -10.54 3.65
C VAL A 144 18.93 -11.33 2.34
N ARG A 145 17.96 -11.14 1.43
CA ARG A 145 17.98 -11.72 0.08
C ARG A 145 19.17 -11.21 -0.76
N GLN A 146 19.65 -10.00 -0.53
CA GLN A 146 20.79 -9.44 -1.26
C GLN A 146 22.12 -9.86 -0.67
N VAL A 147 22.24 -9.78 0.66
CA VAL A 147 23.47 -10.12 1.37
C VAL A 147 23.74 -11.64 1.32
N GLY A 148 22.69 -12.46 1.33
CA GLY A 148 22.80 -13.91 1.30
C GLY A 148 23.10 -14.47 -0.10
N LYS A 149 24.38 -14.77 -0.39
CA LYS A 149 24.81 -15.43 -1.65
C LYS A 149 24.15 -16.80 -1.91
N SER A 150 23.54 -17.44 -0.90
CA SER A 150 22.84 -18.72 -1.04
C SER A 150 21.60 -18.81 -0.12
N ILE A 151 20.51 -18.15 -0.53
CA ILE A 151 19.22 -18.19 0.17
C ILE A 151 18.66 -19.61 0.28
N THR A 152 19.04 -20.51 -0.66
CA THR A 152 18.62 -21.92 -0.68
C THR A 152 18.98 -22.65 0.61
N VAL A 153 20.11 -22.30 1.25
CA VAL A 153 20.51 -22.85 2.55
C VAL A 153 19.47 -22.48 3.62
N PHE A 154 19.06 -21.21 3.67
CA PHE A 154 18.08 -20.76 4.65
C PHE A 154 16.67 -21.27 4.35
N LEU A 155 16.31 -21.48 3.08
CA LEU A 155 14.99 -22.03 2.71
C LEU A 155 14.79 -23.47 3.18
N GLY A 156 15.86 -24.28 3.20
CA GLY A 156 15.79 -25.68 3.60
C GLY A 156 15.98 -25.92 5.10
N GLN A 157 16.55 -24.95 5.83
CA GLN A 157 16.67 -25.01 7.28
C GLN A 157 15.30 -25.13 7.93
N CYS A 158 15.25 -25.83 9.06
CA CYS A 158 14.02 -26.08 9.77
C CYS A 158 14.14 -25.66 11.23
N ASP A 159 13.02 -25.17 11.75
CA ASP A 159 12.89 -24.86 13.17
C ASP A 159 12.73 -26.13 14.02
N ASP A 160 12.55 -25.94 15.33
CA ASP A 160 12.33 -27.05 16.26
C ASP A 160 11.06 -27.87 15.98
N TYR A 161 10.15 -27.38 15.16
CA TYR A 161 8.92 -28.06 14.73
C TYR A 161 9.02 -28.65 13.32
N GLN A 162 10.22 -28.69 12.75
CA GLN A 162 10.46 -29.09 11.37
C GLN A 162 9.78 -28.19 10.31
N ASN A 163 9.38 -26.97 10.68
CA ASN A 163 8.90 -25.97 9.73
C ASN A 163 10.10 -25.37 9.00
N ASN A 164 10.10 -25.46 7.68
CA ASN A 164 11.02 -24.70 6.84
C ASN A 164 10.51 -23.28 6.58
N ALA A 165 11.30 -22.46 5.89
CA ALA A 165 10.91 -21.09 5.55
C ALA A 165 9.54 -20.96 4.86
N LEU A 166 9.14 -21.94 4.03
CA LEU A 166 7.84 -21.91 3.36
C LEU A 166 6.69 -22.25 4.32
N HIS A 167 6.88 -23.15 5.28
CA HIS A 167 5.91 -23.35 6.37
C HIS A 167 5.73 -22.07 7.19
N LEU A 168 6.84 -21.36 7.49
CA LEU A 168 6.80 -20.09 8.20
C LEU A 168 6.06 -18.99 7.41
N ALA A 169 6.21 -18.98 6.09
CA ALA A 169 5.43 -18.11 5.21
C ALA A 169 3.94 -18.50 5.18
N GLY A 170 3.63 -19.78 5.44
CA GLY A 170 2.29 -20.32 5.50
C GLY A 170 1.47 -19.87 6.69
N PHE A 171 2.09 -19.51 7.83
CA PHE A 171 1.35 -19.01 8.99
C PHE A 171 0.87 -17.58 8.77
N LEU A 172 -0.31 -17.26 9.29
CA LEU A 172 -0.88 -15.91 9.27
C LEU A 172 0.06 -14.91 9.98
N ALA A 173 0.23 -13.73 9.39
CA ALA A 173 1.08 -12.69 9.95
C ALA A 173 0.64 -12.19 11.35
N PRO A 174 1.55 -11.63 12.16
CA PRO A 174 1.22 -11.04 13.46
C PRO A 174 0.20 -9.90 13.35
N GLN A 175 -0.70 -9.79 14.34
CA GLN A 175 -1.79 -8.80 14.36
C GLN A 175 -1.36 -7.37 14.06
N GLU A 176 -0.19 -6.94 14.54
CA GLU A 176 0.34 -5.58 14.31
C GLU A 176 0.54 -5.22 12.83
N GLN A 177 0.69 -6.21 11.96
CA GLN A 177 0.77 -6.04 10.51
C GLN A 177 -0.60 -6.19 9.82
N LEU A 178 -1.51 -6.98 10.40
CA LEU A 178 -2.86 -7.20 9.86
C LEU A 178 -3.70 -5.91 9.85
N TYR A 179 -3.54 -5.03 10.86
CA TYR A 179 -4.32 -3.79 10.98
C TYR A 179 -3.84 -2.62 10.09
N ARG A 180 -2.73 -2.78 9.35
CA ARG A 180 -2.02 -1.62 8.79
C ARG A 180 -2.53 -1.12 7.43
N ARG A 181 -3.36 -1.87 6.68
CA ARG A 181 -4.03 -1.34 5.47
C ARG A 181 -5.06 -2.28 4.82
N ALA A 182 -6.15 -1.66 4.36
CA ALA A 182 -7.16 -2.08 3.37
C ALA A 182 -7.87 -3.43 3.61
N GLY A 183 -9.15 -3.54 3.22
CA GLY A 183 -10.07 -4.60 3.66
C GLY A 183 -9.55 -6.04 3.52
N ALA A 184 -10.18 -6.99 4.23
CA ALA A 184 -9.73 -8.39 4.37
C ALA A 184 -9.26 -9.08 3.07
N ALA A 185 -9.87 -8.74 1.92
CA ALA A 185 -9.46 -9.26 0.62
C ALA A 185 -8.05 -8.82 0.19
N LEU A 186 -7.65 -7.58 0.48
CA LEU A 186 -6.32 -7.05 0.16
C LEU A 186 -5.25 -7.59 1.10
N GLN A 187 -5.63 -7.82 2.35
CA GLN A 187 -4.80 -8.55 3.30
C GLN A 187 -4.56 -10.00 2.83
N MET A 188 -5.62 -10.70 2.38
CA MET A 188 -5.48 -12.04 1.81
C MET A 188 -4.58 -12.04 0.57
N GLN A 189 -4.77 -11.06 -0.33
CA GLN A 189 -3.92 -10.90 -1.51
C GLN A 189 -2.44 -10.75 -1.11
N ARG A 190 -2.14 -9.93 -0.11
CA ARG A 190 -0.76 -9.71 0.37
C ARG A 190 -0.15 -10.95 0.99
N GLU A 191 -0.88 -11.67 1.85
CA GLU A 191 -0.38 -12.90 2.45
C GLU A 191 -0.09 -13.96 1.38
N LEU A 192 -0.94 -14.05 0.36
CA LEU A 192 -0.72 -14.98 -0.75
C LEU A 192 0.47 -14.56 -1.63
N GLN A 193 0.68 -13.27 -1.88
CA GLN A 193 1.88 -12.77 -2.56
C GLN A 193 3.15 -13.09 -1.77
N TRP A 194 3.11 -12.92 -0.45
CA TRP A 194 4.22 -13.27 0.43
C TRP A 194 4.56 -14.75 0.35
N PHE A 195 3.54 -15.61 0.47
CA PHE A 195 3.70 -17.05 0.36
C PHE A 195 4.29 -17.46 -1.00
N LYS A 196 3.74 -16.91 -2.10
CA LYS A 196 4.20 -17.20 -3.46
C LYS A 196 5.64 -16.75 -3.69
N GLU A 197 6.07 -15.65 -3.08
CA GLU A 197 7.42 -15.15 -3.28
C GLU A 197 8.49 -16.02 -2.59
N VAL A 198 8.16 -16.56 -1.42
CA VAL A 198 8.99 -17.58 -0.75
C VAL A 198 8.92 -18.91 -1.53
N GLU A 199 7.73 -19.30 -2.00
CA GLU A 199 7.51 -20.53 -2.76
C GLU A 199 8.32 -20.57 -4.07
N LYS A 200 8.36 -19.44 -4.80
CA LYS A 200 9.08 -19.29 -6.07
C LYS A 200 10.56 -19.68 -5.97
N ARG A 201 11.17 -19.48 -4.80
CA ARG A 201 12.59 -19.76 -4.53
C ARG A 201 12.82 -21.10 -3.86
N ALA A 202 11.78 -21.68 -3.27
CA ALA A 202 11.85 -22.98 -2.63
C ALA A 202 11.94 -24.12 -3.66
N LEU A 203 12.89 -25.04 -3.44
CA LEU A 203 12.98 -26.30 -4.19
C LEU A 203 11.75 -27.19 -3.93
N THR A 204 11.44 -28.09 -4.86
CA THR A 204 10.30 -29.03 -4.75
C THR A 204 10.29 -29.79 -3.42
N GLN A 205 11.45 -30.28 -2.99
CA GLN A 205 11.61 -30.95 -1.70
C GLN A 205 11.17 -30.10 -0.49
N HIS A 206 11.28 -28.78 -0.54
CA HIS A 206 10.84 -27.90 0.55
C HIS A 206 9.32 -27.65 0.52
N ARG A 207 8.70 -27.73 -0.67
CA ARG A 207 7.24 -27.59 -0.85
C ARG A 207 6.48 -28.82 -0.38
N GLU A 208 7.10 -29.99 -0.50
CA GLU A 208 6.47 -31.27 -0.13
C GLU A 208 6.87 -31.76 1.27
N LYS A 209 7.90 -31.15 1.88
CA LYS A 209 8.33 -31.49 3.24
C LYS A 209 7.19 -31.29 4.21
N LYS A 210 6.99 -32.28 5.09
CA LYS A 210 6.02 -32.21 6.19
C LYS A 210 6.71 -31.75 7.47
N ASN A 211 6.01 -30.92 8.25
CA ASN A 211 6.45 -30.56 9.60
C ASN A 211 6.15 -31.69 10.61
N LYS A 212 6.41 -31.45 11.90
CA LYS A 212 6.11 -32.43 12.97
C LYS A 212 4.63 -32.83 13.07
N GLU A 213 3.71 -31.99 12.60
CA GLU A 213 2.27 -32.29 12.54
C GLU A 213 1.87 -33.07 11.28
N GLY A 214 2.83 -33.39 10.39
CA GLY A 214 2.56 -34.09 9.14
C GLY A 214 1.97 -33.22 8.04
N LYS A 215 1.98 -31.88 8.21
CA LYS A 215 1.40 -30.92 7.27
C LYS A 215 2.45 -30.33 6.34
N THR A 216 2.08 -30.09 5.08
CA THR A 216 2.90 -29.36 4.11
C THR A 216 2.73 -27.84 4.26
N PRO A 217 3.62 -27.00 3.71
CA PRO A 217 3.46 -25.55 3.73
C PRO A 217 2.14 -25.05 3.15
N ALA A 218 1.68 -25.67 2.05
CA ALA A 218 0.42 -25.32 1.41
C ALA A 218 -0.78 -25.64 2.32
N GLN A 219 -0.76 -26.78 3.02
CA GLN A 219 -1.80 -27.13 3.99
C GLN A 219 -1.85 -26.14 5.15
N ILE A 220 -0.69 -25.72 5.68
CA ILE A 220 -0.64 -24.68 6.72
C ILE A 220 -1.24 -23.37 6.23
N PHE A 221 -0.89 -22.94 5.00
CA PHE A 221 -1.43 -21.71 4.42
C PHE A 221 -2.96 -21.76 4.33
N THR A 222 -3.52 -22.81 3.71
CA THR A 222 -4.97 -23.00 3.60
C THR A 222 -5.67 -23.04 4.96
N GLU A 223 -5.12 -23.77 5.94
CA GLU A 223 -5.74 -23.90 7.26
C GLU A 223 -5.73 -22.58 8.04
N THR A 224 -4.60 -21.87 8.05
CA THR A 224 -4.44 -20.64 8.85
C THR A 224 -5.11 -19.41 8.23
N HIS A 225 -5.33 -19.41 6.92
CA HIS A 225 -5.96 -18.29 6.19
C HIS A 225 -7.45 -18.52 5.90
N LYS A 226 -8.02 -19.64 6.36
CA LYS A 226 -9.42 -20.01 6.07
C LYS A 226 -10.43 -18.93 6.44
N ASP A 227 -10.28 -18.30 7.61
CA ASP A 227 -11.22 -17.26 8.04
C ASP A 227 -10.96 -15.93 7.33
N LEU A 228 -9.69 -15.60 7.03
CA LEU A 228 -9.35 -14.43 6.23
C LEU A 228 -9.89 -14.53 4.79
N ILE A 229 -9.93 -15.72 4.20
CA ILE A 229 -10.55 -15.96 2.89
C ILE A 229 -12.06 -15.68 2.95
N LYS A 230 -12.76 -16.14 4.00
CA LYS A 230 -14.20 -15.88 4.17
C LYS A 230 -14.46 -14.39 4.36
N ASP A 231 -13.69 -13.73 5.20
CA ASP A 231 -13.82 -12.29 5.45
C ASP A 231 -13.51 -11.49 4.18
N GLY A 232 -12.50 -11.91 3.40
CA GLY A 232 -12.16 -11.33 2.12
C GLY A 232 -13.24 -11.53 1.06
N GLU A 233 -13.81 -12.74 0.98
CA GLU A 233 -14.95 -13.04 0.11
C GLU A 233 -16.16 -12.17 0.47
N GLN A 234 -16.49 -12.07 1.76
CA GLN A 234 -17.60 -11.25 2.23
C GLN A 234 -17.37 -9.77 1.91
N TRP A 235 -16.18 -9.23 2.19
CA TRP A 235 -15.82 -7.86 1.87
C TRP A 235 -15.94 -7.54 0.37
N LEU A 236 -15.51 -8.47 -0.49
CA LEU A 236 -15.62 -8.35 -1.94
C LEU A 236 -17.08 -8.36 -2.41
N LYS A 237 -17.90 -9.26 -1.86
CA LYS A 237 -19.34 -9.33 -2.17
C LYS A 237 -20.06 -8.06 -1.75
N ASP A 238 -19.81 -7.56 -0.55
CA ASP A 238 -20.45 -6.34 -0.04
C ASP A 238 -20.06 -5.12 -0.88
N THR A 239 -18.76 -5.00 -1.22
CA THR A 239 -18.26 -3.92 -2.09
C THR A 239 -18.84 -4.00 -3.50
N ALA A 240 -18.89 -5.19 -4.09
CA ALA A 240 -19.45 -5.42 -5.42
C ALA A 240 -20.97 -5.17 -5.45
N ASN A 241 -21.71 -5.62 -4.43
CA ASN A 241 -23.15 -5.38 -4.31
C ASN A 241 -23.45 -3.88 -4.22
N ALA A 242 -22.80 -3.16 -3.31
CA ALA A 242 -22.98 -1.72 -3.14
C ALA A 242 -22.67 -0.96 -4.45
N SER A 243 -21.57 -1.32 -5.11
CA SER A 243 -21.16 -0.66 -6.37
C SER A 243 -22.09 -1.01 -7.54
N THR A 244 -22.62 -2.24 -7.58
CA THR A 244 -23.62 -2.66 -8.59
C THR A 244 -24.90 -1.83 -8.46
N ILE A 245 -25.39 -1.58 -7.24
CA ILE A 245 -26.59 -0.76 -7.00
C ILE A 245 -26.37 0.66 -7.54
N VAL A 246 -25.22 1.28 -7.24
CA VAL A 246 -24.89 2.62 -7.73
C VAL A 246 -24.80 2.64 -9.26
N ALA A 247 -24.11 1.67 -9.86
CA ALA A 247 -23.97 1.57 -11.31
C ALA A 247 -25.33 1.35 -12.01
N ALA A 248 -26.20 0.51 -11.45
CA ALA A 248 -27.53 0.26 -11.99
C ALA A 248 -28.45 1.49 -11.89
N LEU A 249 -28.36 2.24 -10.78
CA LEU A 249 -29.09 3.49 -10.60
C LEU A 249 -28.67 4.52 -11.66
N ILE A 250 -27.36 4.69 -11.89
CA ILE A 250 -26.85 5.60 -12.92
C ILE A 250 -27.32 5.16 -14.31
N ALA A 251 -27.21 3.87 -14.63
CA ALA A 251 -27.68 3.34 -15.92
C ALA A 251 -29.16 3.65 -16.15
N THR A 252 -29.99 3.53 -15.11
CA THR A 252 -31.43 3.80 -15.18
C THR A 252 -31.71 5.29 -15.39
N VAL A 253 -31.04 6.17 -14.66
CA VAL A 253 -31.21 7.64 -14.77
C VAL A 253 -30.79 8.14 -16.15
N VAL A 254 -29.63 7.68 -16.62
CA VAL A 254 -29.07 8.05 -17.93
C VAL A 254 -29.94 7.48 -19.07
N PHE A 255 -30.38 6.22 -18.97
CA PHE A 255 -31.29 5.63 -19.94
C PHE A 255 -32.63 6.40 -20.03
N ALA A 256 -33.19 6.80 -18.89
CA ALA A 256 -34.38 7.64 -18.87
C ALA A 256 -34.12 8.99 -19.56
N ALA A 257 -32.99 9.64 -19.26
CA ALA A 257 -32.59 10.92 -19.87
C ALA A 257 -32.42 10.81 -21.40
N ALA A 258 -31.91 9.68 -21.91
CA ALA A 258 -31.80 9.42 -23.34
C ALA A 258 -33.16 9.40 -24.06
N ILE A 259 -34.20 8.88 -23.41
CA ILE A 259 -35.57 8.79 -23.97
C ILE A 259 -36.33 10.10 -23.74
N THR A 260 -36.14 10.73 -22.58
CA THR A 260 -36.74 12.01 -22.22
C THR A 260 -35.74 13.14 -22.44
N VAL A 261 -35.35 13.34 -23.70
CA VAL A 261 -34.32 14.32 -24.07
C VAL A 261 -34.64 15.73 -23.57
N PRO A 262 -33.63 16.53 -23.16
CA PRO A 262 -33.82 17.90 -22.73
C PRO A 262 -34.57 18.73 -23.77
N GLY A 263 -35.62 19.45 -23.33
CA GLY A 263 -36.48 20.25 -24.21
C GLY A 263 -37.58 19.48 -24.93
N GLY A 264 -37.56 18.15 -24.91
CA GLY A 264 -38.54 17.30 -25.60
C GLY A 264 -38.38 17.29 -27.12
N ASN A 265 -39.41 16.79 -27.80
CA ASN A 265 -39.43 16.62 -29.26
C ASN A 265 -40.37 17.62 -29.92
N ASN A 266 -40.00 18.09 -31.11
CA ASN A 266 -40.87 18.85 -32.01
C ASN A 266 -41.96 17.95 -32.61
N GLY A 267 -42.94 18.56 -33.29
CA GLY A 267 -44.04 17.83 -33.96
C GLY A 267 -43.60 16.78 -34.99
N ASP A 268 -42.39 16.92 -35.53
CA ASP A 268 -41.78 15.97 -36.47
C ASP A 268 -40.97 14.86 -35.78
N GLY A 269 -40.95 14.81 -34.44
CA GLY A 269 -40.22 13.81 -33.65
C GLY A 269 -38.74 14.12 -33.38
N TYR A 270 -38.20 15.21 -33.93
CA TYR A 270 -36.81 15.62 -33.67
C TYR A 270 -36.66 16.36 -32.32
N PRO A 271 -35.58 16.12 -31.55
CA PRO A 271 -35.31 16.87 -30.31
C PRO A 271 -35.23 18.37 -30.56
N VAL A 272 -35.88 19.20 -29.75
CA VAL A 272 -35.95 20.68 -29.96
C VAL A 272 -34.56 21.31 -30.10
N PHE A 273 -33.59 20.83 -29.33
CA PHE A 273 -32.24 21.39 -29.26
C PHE A 273 -31.20 20.73 -30.17
N TYR A 274 -31.60 19.88 -31.13
CA TYR A 274 -30.67 19.06 -31.92
C TYR A 274 -29.54 19.82 -32.64
N LYS A 275 -29.75 21.10 -32.96
CA LYS A 275 -28.74 21.96 -33.62
C LYS A 275 -27.71 22.57 -32.66
N ARG A 276 -27.94 22.54 -31.35
CA ARG A 276 -27.04 23.15 -30.35
C ARG A 276 -25.90 22.20 -30.03
N ALA A 277 -24.67 22.72 -29.98
CA ALA A 277 -23.49 21.93 -29.61
C ALA A 277 -23.64 21.25 -28.23
N SER A 278 -24.28 21.91 -27.27
CA SER A 278 -24.52 21.34 -25.93
C SER A 278 -25.44 20.11 -25.96
N PHE A 279 -26.34 19.99 -26.94
CA PHE A 279 -27.16 18.80 -27.14
C PHE A 279 -26.34 17.61 -27.64
N LEU A 280 -25.37 17.86 -28.52
CA LEU A 280 -24.43 16.84 -28.96
C LEU A 280 -23.55 16.35 -27.80
N ILE A 281 -23.05 17.27 -26.97
CA ILE A 281 -22.25 16.95 -25.77
C ILE A 281 -23.08 16.11 -24.79
N PHE A 282 -24.35 16.48 -24.57
CA PHE A 282 -25.29 15.71 -23.77
C PHE A 282 -25.41 14.27 -24.32
N GLY A 283 -25.78 14.10 -25.59
CA GLY A 283 -26.01 12.77 -26.17
C GLY A 283 -24.78 11.85 -26.15
N ILE A 284 -23.59 12.38 -26.43
CA ILE A 284 -22.34 11.60 -26.38
C ILE A 284 -22.00 11.20 -24.93
N SER A 285 -22.12 12.14 -24.00
CA SER A 285 -21.79 11.90 -22.59
C SER A 285 -22.78 10.93 -21.95
N ASP A 286 -24.06 11.07 -22.27
CA ASP A 286 -25.13 10.19 -21.81
C ASP A 286 -24.92 8.75 -22.31
N ALA A 287 -24.62 8.57 -23.60
CA ALA A 287 -24.27 7.25 -24.14
C ALA A 287 -23.04 6.63 -23.45
N PHE A 288 -21.97 7.41 -23.25
CA PHE A 288 -20.77 6.92 -22.58
C PHE A 288 -21.03 6.54 -21.11
N ALA A 289 -21.83 7.34 -20.41
CA ALA A 289 -22.27 7.03 -19.05
C ALA A 289 -23.02 5.70 -19.02
N LEU A 290 -23.99 5.49 -19.91
CA LEU A 290 -24.78 4.26 -19.99
C LEU A 290 -23.91 3.02 -20.21
N PHE A 291 -23.05 3.03 -21.25
CA PHE A 291 -22.20 1.89 -21.58
C PHE A 291 -21.17 1.60 -20.48
N SER A 292 -20.57 2.65 -19.90
CA SER A 292 -19.60 2.48 -18.81
C SER A 292 -20.29 1.92 -17.56
N SER A 293 -21.50 2.40 -17.23
CA SER A 293 -22.29 1.89 -16.10
C SER A 293 -22.69 0.43 -16.28
N MET A 294 -23.17 0.05 -17.47
CA MET A 294 -23.54 -1.34 -17.75
C MET A 294 -22.32 -2.27 -17.71
N THR A 295 -21.17 -1.81 -18.19
CA THR A 295 -19.90 -2.54 -18.08
C THR A 295 -19.51 -2.74 -16.61
N SER A 296 -19.66 -1.70 -15.78
CA SER A 296 -19.41 -1.77 -14.34
C SER A 296 -20.31 -2.80 -13.65
N VAL A 297 -21.62 -2.80 -13.95
CA VAL A 297 -22.58 -3.82 -13.46
C VAL A 297 -22.13 -5.24 -13.81
N LEU A 298 -21.74 -5.49 -15.06
CA LEU A 298 -21.29 -6.81 -15.49
C LEU A 298 -19.98 -7.25 -14.79
N LEU A 299 -19.06 -6.32 -14.55
CA LEU A 299 -17.81 -6.61 -13.84
C LEU A 299 -18.06 -6.94 -12.37
N PHE A 300 -18.93 -6.19 -11.68
CA PHE A 300 -19.29 -6.48 -10.29
C PHE A 300 -20.12 -7.77 -10.17
N LEU A 301 -21.05 -8.03 -11.10
CA LEU A 301 -21.76 -9.30 -11.16
C LEU A 301 -20.79 -10.48 -11.38
N SER A 302 -19.74 -10.28 -12.17
CA SER A 302 -18.69 -11.27 -12.37
C SER A 302 -17.89 -11.55 -11.09
N ILE A 303 -17.82 -10.62 -10.14
CA ILE A 303 -17.23 -10.85 -8.81
C ILE A 303 -18.20 -11.67 -7.96
N LEU A 304 -19.48 -11.30 -7.93
CA LEU A 304 -20.51 -12.01 -7.15
C LEU A 304 -20.70 -13.47 -7.59
N THR A 305 -20.51 -13.76 -8.87
CA THR A 305 -20.65 -15.10 -9.46
C THR A 305 -19.34 -15.88 -9.54
N SER A 306 -18.21 -15.28 -9.13
CA SER A 306 -16.91 -15.95 -9.17
C SER A 306 -16.82 -17.05 -8.14
N ARG A 307 -16.02 -18.08 -8.44
CA ARG A 307 -15.47 -18.96 -7.40
C ARG A 307 -14.38 -18.18 -6.66
N TYR A 308 -14.36 -18.28 -5.33
CA TYR A 308 -13.40 -17.59 -4.46
C TYR A 308 -12.29 -18.56 -4.06
N GLY A 309 -11.53 -19.07 -5.03
CA GLY A 309 -10.35 -19.87 -4.75
C GLY A 309 -9.21 -19.00 -4.22
N GLU A 310 -8.30 -19.58 -3.43
CA GLU A 310 -7.14 -18.86 -2.88
C GLU A 310 -6.38 -18.07 -3.96
N ASN A 311 -6.03 -18.74 -5.07
CA ASN A 311 -5.28 -18.12 -6.17
C ASN A 311 -6.05 -17.00 -6.90
N ASP A 312 -7.39 -16.96 -6.80
CA ASP A 312 -8.20 -15.94 -7.47
C ASP A 312 -8.04 -14.56 -6.81
N PHE A 313 -7.64 -14.52 -5.52
CA PHE A 313 -7.33 -13.30 -4.78
C PHE A 313 -6.05 -12.60 -5.26
N LEU A 314 -5.17 -13.27 -6.03
CA LEU A 314 -3.92 -12.65 -6.49
C LEU A 314 -4.12 -11.62 -7.59
N VAL A 315 -4.88 -11.98 -8.62
CA VAL A 315 -4.95 -11.18 -9.86
C VAL A 315 -6.37 -11.08 -10.39
N ILE A 316 -7.12 -12.18 -10.46
CA ILE A 316 -8.41 -12.19 -11.17
C ILE A 316 -9.42 -11.29 -10.48
N ILE A 317 -9.62 -11.47 -9.17
CA ILE A 317 -10.63 -10.71 -8.43
C ILE A 317 -10.23 -9.23 -8.26
N PRO A 318 -9.00 -8.90 -7.83
CA PRO A 318 -8.56 -7.51 -7.74
C PRO A 318 -8.66 -6.77 -9.08
N ARG A 319 -8.30 -7.41 -10.19
CA ARG A 319 -8.40 -6.81 -11.54
C ARG A 319 -9.83 -6.50 -11.93
N ARG A 320 -10.78 -7.42 -11.68
CA ARG A 320 -12.21 -7.18 -11.95
C ARG A 320 -12.74 -6.01 -11.13
N LEU A 321 -12.36 -5.93 -9.86
CA LEU A 321 -12.75 -4.83 -8.96
C LEU A 321 -12.14 -3.49 -9.41
N ILE A 322 -10.86 -3.45 -9.79
CA ILE A 322 -10.21 -2.24 -10.33
C ILE A 322 -10.94 -1.74 -11.58
N PHE A 323 -11.15 -2.61 -12.58
CA PHE A 323 -11.85 -2.19 -13.80
C PHE A 323 -13.29 -1.79 -13.53
N GLY A 324 -14.00 -2.48 -12.62
CA GLY A 324 -15.37 -2.12 -12.23
C GLY A 324 -15.47 -0.73 -11.60
N LEU A 325 -14.53 -0.39 -10.72
CA LEU A 325 -14.45 0.94 -10.10
C LEU A 325 -14.03 2.04 -11.10
N ILE A 326 -13.12 1.75 -12.04
CA ILE A 326 -12.74 2.70 -13.09
C ILE A 326 -13.93 3.01 -14.01
N THR A 327 -14.66 1.98 -14.47
CA THR A 327 -15.84 2.19 -15.32
C THR A 327 -16.99 2.85 -14.56
N LEU A 328 -17.12 2.60 -13.26
CA LEU A 328 -18.06 3.33 -12.41
C LEU A 328 -17.70 4.82 -12.32
N PHE A 329 -16.43 5.15 -12.09
CA PHE A 329 -15.96 6.54 -12.05
C PHE A 329 -16.22 7.26 -13.37
N LEU A 330 -15.89 6.62 -14.50
CA LEU A 330 -16.16 7.16 -15.83
C LEU A 330 -17.67 7.40 -16.05
N SER A 331 -18.52 6.50 -15.57
CA SER A 331 -19.98 6.65 -15.62
C SER A 331 -20.45 7.88 -14.84
N ILE A 332 -19.97 8.06 -13.61
CA ILE A 332 -20.28 9.22 -12.77
C ILE A 332 -19.82 10.52 -13.46
N LEU A 333 -18.57 10.56 -13.93
CA LEU A 333 -18.01 11.73 -14.60
C LEU A 333 -18.83 12.14 -15.83
N SER A 334 -19.14 11.18 -16.70
CA SER A 334 -19.94 11.43 -17.91
C SER A 334 -21.38 11.83 -17.60
N THR A 335 -21.98 11.27 -16.54
CA THR A 335 -23.31 11.69 -16.07
C THR A 335 -23.30 13.15 -15.61
N MET A 336 -22.25 13.58 -14.89
CA MET A 336 -22.13 14.97 -14.45
C MET A 336 -21.91 15.94 -15.62
N ILE A 337 -21.17 15.53 -16.66
CA ILE A 337 -21.03 16.30 -17.91
C ILE A 337 -22.38 16.41 -18.64
N ALA A 338 -23.11 15.30 -18.78
CA ALA A 338 -24.44 15.28 -19.40
C ALA A 338 -25.42 16.19 -18.64
N PHE A 339 -25.40 16.13 -17.30
CA PHE A 339 -26.22 17.01 -16.46
C PHE A 339 -25.86 18.48 -16.63
N GLY A 340 -24.57 18.82 -16.64
CA GLY A 340 -24.11 20.19 -16.91
C GLY A 340 -24.53 20.71 -18.29
N ALA A 341 -24.45 19.86 -19.32
CA ALA A 341 -24.90 20.18 -20.68
C ALA A 341 -26.42 20.43 -20.71
N THR A 342 -27.21 19.62 -20.01
CA THR A 342 -28.65 19.80 -19.86
C THR A 342 -29.00 21.10 -19.14
N LEU A 343 -28.34 21.43 -18.04
CA LEU A 343 -28.55 22.71 -17.34
C LEU A 343 -28.25 23.90 -18.25
N TYR A 344 -27.17 23.83 -19.04
CA TYR A 344 -26.85 24.86 -20.02
C TYR A 344 -27.90 24.98 -21.12
N LEU A 345 -28.44 23.85 -21.63
CA LEU A 345 -29.51 23.87 -22.64
C LEU A 345 -30.80 24.53 -22.12
N VAL A 346 -31.17 24.26 -20.87
CA VAL A 346 -32.43 24.74 -20.29
C VAL A 346 -32.32 26.19 -19.82
N PHE A 347 -31.18 26.58 -19.22
CA PHE A 347 -31.03 27.87 -18.53
C PHE A 347 -30.06 28.85 -19.21
N GLY A 348 -29.26 28.39 -20.18
CA GLY A 348 -28.15 29.16 -20.74
C GLY A 348 -28.54 30.48 -21.41
N ASP A 349 -29.74 30.56 -22.00
CA ASP A 349 -30.20 31.77 -22.68
C ASP A 349 -30.98 32.73 -21.78
N SER A 350 -31.44 32.27 -20.61
CA SER A 350 -32.49 32.96 -19.82
C SER A 350 -32.00 33.61 -18.51
N TYR A 351 -30.78 33.31 -18.03
CA TYR A 351 -30.33 33.71 -16.69
C TYR A 351 -28.96 34.42 -16.68
N LYS A 352 -28.77 35.32 -15.69
CA LYS A 352 -27.50 36.04 -15.47
C LYS A 352 -26.36 35.07 -15.14
N THR A 353 -25.14 35.38 -15.62
CA THR A 353 -23.90 34.58 -15.46
C THR A 353 -23.62 34.10 -14.03
N TRP A 354 -24.05 34.86 -13.01
CA TRP A 354 -23.90 34.50 -11.59
C TRP A 354 -24.68 33.25 -11.15
N ILE A 355 -25.75 32.85 -11.86
CA ILE A 355 -26.55 31.64 -11.56
C ILE A 355 -25.99 30.40 -12.29
N ILE A 356 -25.33 30.61 -13.43
CA ILE A 356 -24.74 29.54 -14.25
C ILE A 356 -23.52 28.93 -13.54
N PHE A 357 -22.73 29.73 -12.83
CA PHE A 357 -21.50 29.28 -12.18
C PHE A 357 -21.74 28.21 -11.08
N PRO A 358 -22.65 28.39 -10.10
CA PRO A 358 -23.00 27.33 -9.16
C PRO A 358 -23.56 26.08 -9.82
N MET A 359 -24.38 26.25 -10.87
CA MET A 359 -24.98 25.14 -11.63
C MET A 359 -23.95 24.28 -12.37
N LEU A 360 -22.81 24.84 -12.77
CA LEU A 360 -21.73 24.09 -13.41
C LEU A 360 -20.77 23.44 -12.39
N VAL A 361 -20.58 24.07 -11.23
CA VAL A 361 -19.64 23.61 -10.20
C VAL A 361 -20.23 22.53 -9.28
N LEU A 362 -21.50 22.67 -8.88
CA LEU A 362 -22.18 21.71 -8.00
C LEU A 362 -22.19 20.26 -8.53
N PRO A 363 -22.41 20.00 -9.84
CA PRO A 363 -22.33 18.66 -10.40
C PRO A 363 -20.93 18.05 -10.38
N GLY A 364 -19.86 18.84 -10.26
CA GLY A 364 -18.51 18.30 -10.13
C GLY A 364 -18.25 17.64 -8.77
N ILE A 365 -19.01 18.01 -7.73
CA ILE A 365 -18.77 17.59 -6.35
C ILE A 365 -18.84 16.07 -6.18
N PRO A 366 -19.87 15.34 -6.67
CA PRO A 366 -19.91 13.88 -6.53
C PRO A 366 -18.73 13.16 -7.19
N ALA A 367 -18.26 13.64 -8.35
CA ALA A 367 -17.11 13.05 -9.03
C ALA A 367 -15.80 13.27 -8.25
N ILE A 368 -15.62 14.47 -7.68
CA ILE A 368 -14.46 14.79 -6.83
C ILE A 368 -14.50 13.96 -5.54
N LEU A 369 -15.65 13.88 -4.87
CA LEU A 369 -15.82 13.06 -3.66
C LEU A 369 -15.57 11.57 -3.94
N PHE A 370 -16.05 11.05 -5.06
CA PHE A 370 -15.76 9.67 -5.46
C PHE A 370 -14.26 9.46 -5.67
N MET A 371 -13.59 10.40 -6.34
CA MET A 371 -12.14 10.36 -6.52
C MET A 371 -11.43 10.35 -5.16
N GLU A 372 -11.74 11.26 -4.25
CA GLU A 372 -11.08 11.32 -2.93
C GLU A 372 -11.29 10.05 -2.09
N LEU A 373 -12.50 9.47 -2.11
CA LEU A 373 -12.85 8.31 -1.30
C LEU A 373 -12.31 6.99 -1.89
N GLN A 374 -12.35 6.82 -3.22
CA GLN A 374 -12.00 5.55 -3.87
C GLN A 374 -10.56 5.51 -4.38
N PHE A 375 -9.91 6.66 -4.56
CA PHE A 375 -8.54 6.73 -5.05
C PHE A 375 -7.53 6.01 -4.13
N PRO A 376 -7.55 6.16 -2.80
CA PRO A 376 -6.63 5.41 -1.93
C PRO A 376 -6.79 3.89 -2.11
N LEU A 377 -8.03 3.41 -2.19
CA LEU A 377 -8.33 1.99 -2.42
C LEU A 377 -7.81 1.52 -3.78
N LEU A 378 -8.08 2.27 -4.86
CA LEU A 378 -7.62 1.97 -6.20
C LEU A 378 -6.09 1.95 -6.30
N VAL A 379 -5.41 2.89 -5.64
CA VAL A 379 -3.95 2.96 -5.61
C VAL A 379 -3.37 1.77 -4.86
N ASP A 380 -3.90 1.44 -3.69
CA ASP A 380 -3.45 0.28 -2.90
C ASP A 380 -3.67 -1.03 -3.68
N MET A 381 -4.83 -1.18 -4.33
CA MET A 381 -5.15 -2.32 -5.19
C MET A 381 -4.24 -2.44 -6.42
N TYR A 382 -4.00 -1.33 -7.11
CA TYR A 382 -3.16 -1.29 -8.29
C TYR A 382 -1.71 -1.61 -7.92
N LYS A 383 -1.18 -0.98 -6.86
CA LYS A 383 0.16 -1.28 -6.35
C LYS A 383 0.27 -2.74 -5.92
N SER A 384 -0.69 -3.25 -5.15
CA SER A 384 -0.71 -4.64 -4.74
C SER A 384 -0.71 -5.59 -5.94
N THR A 385 -1.55 -5.35 -6.95
CA THR A 385 -1.75 -6.29 -8.06
C THR A 385 -0.63 -6.23 -9.11
N TYR A 386 -0.13 -5.03 -9.43
CA TYR A 386 0.77 -4.81 -10.57
C TYR A 386 2.20 -4.46 -10.16
N HIS A 387 2.44 -4.06 -8.91
CA HIS A 387 3.78 -3.72 -8.44
C HIS A 387 4.28 -4.76 -7.43
N THR A 388 5.42 -5.39 -7.74
CA THR A 388 6.03 -6.34 -6.80
C THR A 388 6.66 -5.58 -5.65
N ILE A 389 6.22 -5.86 -4.42
CA ILE A 389 6.77 -5.25 -3.21
C ILE A 389 8.20 -5.75 -2.92
N PHE A 390 8.59 -6.85 -3.56
CA PHE A 390 9.92 -7.47 -3.48
C PHE A 390 10.86 -6.85 -4.51
N VAL A 391 11.37 -5.67 -4.22
CA VAL A 391 12.32 -4.95 -5.08
C VAL A 391 13.76 -5.41 -4.79
N LYS A 392 14.61 -5.44 -5.83
CA LYS A 392 16.07 -5.49 -5.67
C LYS A 392 16.54 -4.06 -5.42
N GLN A 393 16.95 -3.77 -4.18
CA GLN A 393 17.66 -2.55 -3.82
C GLN A 393 18.94 -2.42 -4.66
N ASP A 394 19.33 -1.21 -5.04
CA ASP A 394 20.52 -1.02 -5.88
C ASP A 394 21.78 -1.65 -5.28
N ASP A 395 22.60 -2.26 -6.14
CA ASP A 395 23.80 -3.01 -5.78
C ASP A 395 24.91 -2.10 -5.16
N ASP A 396 24.76 -0.77 -5.25
CA ASP A 396 25.70 0.25 -4.73
C ASP A 396 25.69 0.44 -3.19
N LEU A 397 24.78 -0.22 -2.46
CA LEU A 397 24.67 -0.05 -1.00
C LEU A 397 25.49 -1.06 -0.17
N LEU A 398 26.18 -2.00 -0.84
CA LEU A 398 26.87 -3.13 -0.21
C LEU A 398 28.30 -3.39 -0.72
N TYR A 399 28.88 -2.49 -1.53
CA TYR A 399 30.28 -2.56 -1.96
C TYR A 399 31.05 -1.30 -1.62
#